data_AF-A0A816CCM6-F1
#
_entry.id   AF-A0A816CCM6-F1
#
_cell.length_a   1.000
_cell.length_b   1.000
_cell.length_c   1.000
_cell.angle_alpha   90.00
_cell.angle_beta   90.00
_cell.angle_gamma   90.00
#
_symmetry.space_group_name_H-M   'P 1'
#
loop_
_entity.id
_entity.type
_entity.pdbx_description
1 polymer ?
#
loop_
_entity_poly.entity_id
_entity_poly.type
_entity_poly.pdbx_seq_one_letter_code
_entity_poly.pdbx_strand_id
1 'polypeptide(L)'
;MLDSLIVTQVQDASNPDDNSNAYAVTSVSTREGFFVDTGATNSTTAQLILAYQQQVQSIIKPPQFVFLTHGHPDHAGGIALIQRTYSSTPIYVVSQQVAKETMQWIDFSCEHSIFSGAQCNLDYTSILRVLTSPQSQLSFSHPSIKLRAINDLVKGDSSYAGLLELTTPSGIPFLFTGDSIVIQSHLFVSNFFENQTPPDSDHALCE
;
A
#
# COMPACT_ATOMS: atom_id res chain seq x y z
N MET A 1 21.01 -15.22 -12.10
CA MET A 1 20.62 -13.80 -12.21
C MET A 1 19.97 -13.42 -10.89
N LEU A 2 20.35 -12.30 -10.29
CA LEU A 2 19.61 -11.74 -9.16
C LEU A 2 18.22 -11.37 -9.69
N ASP A 3 17.15 -11.88 -9.07
CA ASP A 3 15.82 -11.49 -9.50
C ASP A 3 15.59 -10.02 -9.18
N SER A 4 15.14 -9.29 -10.20
CA SER A 4 14.87 -7.85 -10.08
C SER A 4 13.44 -7.65 -9.61
N LEU A 5 13.24 -6.66 -8.76
CA LEU A 5 11.92 -6.11 -8.48
C LEU A 5 11.68 -4.88 -9.35
N ILE A 6 10.44 -4.72 -9.81
CA ILE A 6 9.94 -3.45 -10.32
C ILE A 6 9.04 -2.88 -9.23
N VAL A 7 9.37 -1.67 -8.77
CA VAL A 7 8.54 -0.88 -7.87
C VAL A 7 8.02 0.31 -8.66
N THR A 8 6.71 0.43 -8.79
CA THR A 8 6.07 1.59 -9.41
C THR A 8 5.22 2.30 -8.39
N GLN A 9 5.56 3.55 -8.14
CA GLN A 9 4.76 4.49 -7.37
C GLN A 9 3.71 5.13 -8.28
N VAL A 10 2.50 5.26 -7.77
CA VAL A 10 1.40 5.99 -8.41
C VAL A 10 0.96 7.07 -7.44
N GLN A 11 0.80 8.29 -7.98
CA GLN A 11 0.35 9.49 -7.28
C GLN A 11 -0.88 10.04 -8.01
N ASP A 12 -1.76 10.75 -7.31
CA ASP A 12 -2.89 11.40 -7.96
C ASP A 12 -2.42 12.65 -8.73
N ALA A 13 -2.13 12.47 -10.02
CA ALA A 13 -1.72 13.58 -10.88
C ALA A 13 -2.78 14.70 -11.01
N SER A 14 -4.04 14.45 -10.61
CA SER A 14 -5.11 15.45 -10.66
C SER A 14 -5.19 16.31 -9.41
N ASN A 15 -4.54 15.89 -8.32
CA ASN A 15 -4.43 16.65 -7.09
C ASN A 15 -2.94 16.72 -6.68
N PRO A 16 -2.19 17.76 -7.07
CA PRO A 16 -0.76 17.86 -6.77
C PRO A 16 -0.45 17.99 -5.28
N ASP A 17 -1.47 18.28 -4.45
CA ASP A 17 -1.37 18.31 -2.99
C ASP A 17 -1.69 16.93 -2.38
N ASP A 18 -2.19 15.97 -3.18
CA ASP A 18 -2.41 14.59 -2.79
C ASP A 18 -1.15 13.76 -3.01
N ASN A 19 -0.36 13.64 -1.94
CA ASN A 19 0.81 12.77 -1.90
C ASN A 19 0.49 11.35 -1.42
N SER A 20 -0.76 10.89 -1.57
CA SER A 20 -1.15 9.50 -1.41
C SER A 20 -0.31 8.61 -2.32
N ASN A 21 0.72 7.99 -1.76
CA ASN A 21 1.59 7.13 -2.53
C ASN A 21 1.06 5.71 -2.46
N ALA A 22 0.64 5.17 -3.60
CA ALA A 22 0.35 3.76 -3.75
C ALA A 22 1.45 3.09 -4.56
N TYR A 23 1.84 1.86 -4.20
CA TYR A 23 2.95 1.16 -4.84
C TYR A 23 2.51 -0.19 -5.38
N ALA A 24 2.87 -0.46 -6.64
CA ALA A 24 2.84 -1.79 -7.22
C ALA A 24 4.25 -2.38 -7.23
N VAL A 25 4.44 -3.52 -6.55
CA VAL A 25 5.73 -4.23 -6.47
C VAL A 25 5.61 -5.57 -7.18
N THR A 26 6.43 -5.80 -8.20
CA THR A 26 6.37 -7.02 -9.02
C THR A 26 7.75 -7.65 -9.20
N SER A 27 7.84 -8.97 -9.05
CA SER A 27 9.03 -9.76 -9.40
C SER A 27 9.10 -9.96 -10.91
N VAL A 28 10.26 -9.65 -11.50
CA VAL A 28 10.49 -9.81 -12.94
C VAL A 28 10.46 -11.28 -13.35
N SER A 29 11.06 -12.18 -12.55
CA SER A 29 11.12 -13.60 -12.89
C SER A 29 9.78 -14.32 -12.75
N THR A 30 9.00 -14.03 -11.70
CA THR A 30 7.75 -14.76 -11.41
C THR A 30 6.51 -14.10 -12.01
N ARG A 31 6.62 -12.81 -12.38
CA ARG A 31 5.49 -11.97 -12.81
C ARG A 31 4.36 -11.96 -11.78
N GLU A 32 4.74 -11.97 -10.52
CA GLU A 32 3.82 -11.87 -9.39
C GLU A 32 4.21 -10.68 -8.53
N GLY A 33 3.24 -10.13 -7.83
CA GLY A 33 3.44 -8.92 -7.06
C GLY A 33 2.41 -8.72 -5.98
N PHE A 34 2.49 -7.56 -5.35
CA PHE A 34 1.59 -7.11 -4.31
C PHE A 34 1.48 -5.58 -4.37
N PHE A 35 0.47 -5.06 -3.67
CA PHE A 35 0.30 -3.62 -3.50
C PHE A 35 0.69 -3.18 -2.09
N VAL A 36 1.20 -1.96 -1.99
CA VAL A 36 1.34 -1.22 -0.74
C VAL A 36 0.50 0.03 -0.85
N ASP A 37 -0.47 0.16 0.04
CA ASP A 37 -1.53 1.16 -0.01
C ASP A 37 -2.31 1.13 -1.35
N THR A 38 -3.34 1.97 -1.46
CA THR A 38 -4.31 1.89 -2.57
C THR A 38 -4.65 3.24 -3.18
N GLY A 39 -4.19 4.33 -2.55
CA GLY A 39 -4.48 5.70 -2.95
C GLY A 39 -5.85 6.18 -2.48
N ALA A 40 -6.06 7.49 -2.53
CA ALA A 40 -7.28 8.17 -2.11
C ALA A 40 -8.47 7.95 -3.06
N THR A 41 -8.20 7.89 -4.36
CA THR A 41 -9.23 8.01 -5.41
C THR A 41 -9.28 6.79 -6.32
N ASN A 42 -10.46 6.55 -6.92
CA ASN A 42 -10.62 5.51 -7.95
C ASN A 42 -9.67 5.72 -9.15
N SER A 43 -9.32 6.97 -9.48
CA SER A 43 -8.36 7.27 -10.54
C SER A 43 -6.96 6.79 -10.18
N THR A 44 -6.48 7.12 -8.97
CA THR A 44 -5.16 6.66 -8.48
C THR A 44 -5.10 5.15 -8.40
N THR A 45 -6.15 4.51 -7.86
CA THR A 45 -6.22 3.04 -7.81
C THR A 45 -6.30 2.40 -9.19
N ALA A 46 -7.01 3.00 -10.15
CA ALA A 46 -7.06 2.49 -11.52
C ALA A 46 -5.68 2.58 -12.20
N GLN A 47 -4.93 3.65 -11.96
CA GLN A 47 -3.55 3.79 -12.44
C GLN A 47 -2.63 2.74 -11.78
N LEU A 48 -2.78 2.48 -10.48
CA LEU A 48 -2.07 1.42 -9.77
C LEU A 48 -2.33 0.04 -10.41
N ILE A 49 -3.60 -0.30 -10.65
CA ILE A 49 -4.00 -1.54 -11.32
C ILE A 49 -3.40 -1.63 -12.73
N LEU A 50 -3.46 -0.54 -13.50
CA LEU A 50 -2.92 -0.50 -14.85
C LEU A 50 -1.38 -0.70 -14.85
N ALA A 51 -0.67 -0.01 -13.96
CA ALA A 51 0.78 -0.14 -13.81
C ALA A 51 1.16 -1.60 -13.49
N TYR A 52 0.44 -2.23 -12.56
CA TYR A 52 0.64 -3.63 -12.23
C TYR A 52 0.38 -4.57 -13.42
N GLN A 53 -0.74 -4.38 -14.12
CA GLN A 53 -1.10 -5.17 -15.30
C GLN A 53 -0.05 -5.08 -16.42
N GLN A 54 0.53 -3.90 -16.64
CA GLN A 54 1.61 -3.69 -17.61
C GLN A 54 2.88 -4.46 -17.22
N GLN A 55 3.16 -4.62 -15.92
CA GLN A 55 4.33 -5.35 -15.42
C GLN A 55 4.17 -6.87 -15.49
N VAL A 56 2.98 -7.41 -15.20
CA VAL A 56 2.77 -8.87 -15.13
C VAL A 56 2.57 -9.54 -16.51
N GLN A 57 2.33 -8.76 -17.58
CA GLN A 57 2.25 -9.15 -19.00
C GLN A 57 1.38 -10.40 -19.31
N SER A 58 0.30 -10.16 -20.07
CA SER A 58 -0.63 -11.10 -20.75
C SER A 58 -1.45 -12.10 -19.91
N ILE A 59 -1.06 -12.42 -18.68
CA ILE A 59 -1.92 -13.14 -17.74
C ILE A 59 -2.28 -12.17 -16.61
N ILE A 60 -3.57 -11.85 -16.49
CA ILE A 60 -4.08 -11.08 -15.34
C ILE A 60 -3.96 -11.98 -14.11
N LYS A 61 -2.78 -11.99 -13.49
CA LYS A 61 -2.58 -12.58 -12.17
C LYS A 61 -2.99 -11.56 -11.12
N PRO A 62 -3.88 -11.89 -10.17
CA PRO A 62 -4.16 -10.98 -9.07
C PRO A 62 -2.89 -10.73 -8.23
N PRO A 63 -2.74 -9.56 -7.62
CA PRO A 63 -1.70 -9.35 -6.60
C PRO A 63 -1.91 -10.35 -5.46
N GLN A 64 -0.81 -10.87 -4.91
CA GLN A 64 -0.85 -11.85 -3.82
C GLN A 64 -1.50 -11.29 -2.56
N PHE A 65 -1.36 -9.98 -2.34
CA PHE A 65 -2.02 -9.25 -1.27
C PHE A 65 -1.94 -7.74 -1.53
N VAL A 66 -2.69 -6.99 -0.73
CA VAL A 66 -2.48 -5.56 -0.46
C VAL A 66 -1.97 -5.44 0.98
N PHE A 67 -0.97 -4.61 1.23
CA PHE A 67 -0.57 -4.22 2.58
C PHE A 67 -0.93 -2.75 2.78
N LEU A 68 -1.71 -2.44 3.81
CA LEU A 68 -1.99 -1.05 4.18
C LEU A 68 -1.05 -0.64 5.32
N THR A 69 -0.36 0.48 5.12
CA THR A 69 0.54 1.05 6.13
C THR A 69 -0.27 1.60 7.30
N HIS A 70 -1.42 2.23 7.04
CA HIS A 70 -2.39 2.66 8.04
C HIS A 70 -3.77 2.86 7.39
N GLY A 71 -4.76 3.37 8.15
CA GLY A 71 -6.17 3.29 7.77
C GLY A 71 -6.77 4.56 7.19
N HIS A 72 -5.99 5.63 6.98
CA HIS A 72 -6.52 6.88 6.43
C HIS A 72 -7.10 6.70 5.01
N PRO A 73 -8.08 7.52 4.61
CA PRO A 73 -8.77 7.38 3.33
C PRO A 73 -7.86 7.46 2.11
N ASP A 74 -6.76 8.17 2.24
CA ASP A 74 -5.78 8.46 1.21
C ASP A 74 -4.80 7.27 0.98
N HIS A 75 -4.74 6.34 1.94
CA HIS A 75 -4.07 5.03 1.81
C HIS A 75 -5.05 3.88 1.50
N ALA A 76 -6.27 3.95 2.01
CA ALA A 76 -7.25 2.86 1.99
C ALA A 76 -8.44 3.07 1.01
N GLY A 77 -8.56 4.22 0.37
CA GLY A 77 -9.72 4.60 -0.46
C GLY A 77 -9.93 3.69 -1.67
N GLY A 78 -8.86 3.12 -2.20
CA GLY A 78 -8.86 2.24 -3.36
C GLY A 78 -9.29 0.79 -3.11
N ILE A 79 -9.47 0.36 -1.86
CA ILE A 79 -9.73 -1.04 -1.52
C ILE A 79 -10.91 -1.61 -2.33
N ALA A 80 -11.99 -0.85 -2.44
CA ALA A 80 -13.18 -1.34 -3.11
C ALA A 80 -12.97 -1.62 -4.60
N LEU A 81 -12.19 -0.78 -5.30
CA LEU A 81 -11.87 -1.00 -6.71
C LEU A 81 -10.93 -2.20 -6.89
N ILE A 82 -9.97 -2.38 -5.97
CA ILE A 82 -9.12 -3.56 -5.96
C ILE A 82 -9.95 -4.83 -5.76
N GLN A 83 -10.89 -4.87 -4.82
CA GLN A 83 -11.73 -6.04 -4.57
C GLN A 83 -12.68 -6.35 -5.74
N ARG A 84 -13.16 -5.35 -6.47
CA ARG A 84 -13.93 -5.60 -7.70
C ARG A 84 -13.07 -6.20 -8.81
N THR A 85 -11.81 -5.79 -8.91
CA THR A 85 -10.88 -6.26 -9.94
C THR A 85 -10.26 -7.62 -9.58
N TYR A 86 -9.96 -7.83 -8.31
CA TYR A 86 -9.21 -8.95 -7.73
C TYR A 86 -9.89 -9.42 -6.43
N SER A 87 -11.06 -10.02 -6.55
CA SER A 87 -11.96 -10.35 -5.43
C SER A 87 -11.44 -11.33 -4.38
N SER A 88 -10.32 -12.00 -4.66
CA SER A 88 -9.68 -12.93 -3.73
C SER A 88 -8.40 -12.39 -3.11
N THR A 89 -7.96 -11.17 -3.48
CA THR A 89 -6.73 -10.58 -2.95
C THR A 89 -6.93 -10.22 -1.47
N PRO A 90 -6.17 -10.83 -0.55
CA PRO A 90 -6.25 -10.49 0.87
C PRO A 90 -5.63 -9.12 1.14
N ILE A 91 -6.12 -8.43 2.16
CA ILE A 91 -5.60 -7.13 2.59
C ILE A 91 -5.03 -7.28 4.00
N TYR A 92 -3.75 -7.00 4.16
CA TYR A 92 -3.07 -7.08 5.45
C TYR A 92 -2.92 -5.70 6.08
N VAL A 93 -3.14 -5.64 7.38
CA VAL A 93 -2.93 -4.48 8.23
C VAL A 93 -2.16 -4.89 9.47
N VAL A 94 -1.43 -3.97 10.07
CA VAL A 94 -0.50 -4.28 11.17
C VAL A 94 -1.14 -4.34 12.56
N SER A 95 -2.38 -3.88 12.70
CA SER A 95 -3.06 -3.83 13.99
C SER A 95 -4.58 -3.82 13.84
N GLN A 96 -5.27 -4.14 14.92
CA GLN A 96 -6.73 -4.06 14.97
C GLN A 96 -7.22 -2.61 14.88
N GLN A 97 -6.40 -1.66 15.33
CA GLN A 97 -6.69 -0.23 15.30
C GLN A 97 -6.67 0.30 13.87
N VAL A 98 -5.66 -0.06 13.06
CA VAL A 98 -5.66 0.25 11.61
C VAL A 98 -6.89 -0.32 10.94
N ALA A 99 -7.23 -1.59 11.20
CA ALA A 99 -8.43 -2.21 10.63
C ALA A 99 -9.70 -1.42 10.98
N LYS A 100 -9.83 -1.00 12.25
CA LYS A 100 -10.98 -0.22 12.72
C LYS A 100 -11.04 1.15 12.09
N GLU A 101 -9.92 1.86 12.02
CA GLU A 101 -9.82 3.17 11.38
C GLU A 101 -10.22 3.08 9.90
N THR A 102 -9.67 2.10 9.16
CA THR A 102 -10.05 1.85 7.76
C THR A 102 -11.56 1.68 7.61
N MET A 103 -12.18 0.82 8.44
CA MET A 103 -13.62 0.60 8.39
C MET A 103 -14.41 1.87 8.74
N GLN A 104 -13.99 2.62 9.75
CA GLN A 104 -14.65 3.89 10.13
C GLN A 104 -14.63 4.91 9.00
N TRP A 105 -13.50 5.04 8.30
CA TRP A 105 -13.40 5.94 7.16
C TRP A 105 -14.25 5.51 5.97
N ILE A 106 -14.34 4.21 5.72
CA ILE A 106 -15.23 3.66 4.70
C ILE A 106 -16.69 3.93 5.06
N ASP A 107 -17.10 3.64 6.29
CA ASP A 107 -18.47 3.88 6.79
C ASP A 107 -18.82 5.36 6.67
N PHE A 108 -17.95 6.24 7.15
CA PHE A 108 -18.10 7.69 7.04
C PHE A 108 -18.26 8.14 5.58
N SER A 109 -17.40 7.66 4.69
CA SER A 109 -17.42 8.02 3.27
C SER A 109 -18.70 7.55 2.58
N CYS A 110 -19.23 6.40 2.99
CA CYS A 110 -20.48 5.84 2.50
C CYS A 110 -21.71 6.60 3.01
N GLU A 111 -21.75 6.94 4.29
CA GLU A 111 -22.83 7.74 4.89
C GLU A 111 -22.94 9.13 4.25
N HIS A 112 -21.81 9.73 3.91
CA HIS A 112 -21.74 11.07 3.32
C HIS A 112 -21.74 11.07 1.79
N SER A 113 -21.98 9.92 1.15
CA SER A 113 -21.99 9.76 -0.32
C SER A 113 -20.71 10.23 -1.02
N ILE A 114 -19.58 10.25 -0.30
CA ILE A 114 -18.24 10.45 -0.86
C ILE A 114 -17.89 9.22 -1.68
N PHE A 115 -18.15 8.04 -1.12
CA PHE A 115 -18.20 6.78 -1.85
C PHE A 115 -19.65 6.41 -2.18
N SER A 116 -19.85 5.67 -3.27
CA SER A 116 -21.19 5.25 -3.67
C SER A 116 -21.25 3.84 -4.26
N GLY A 117 -22.45 3.26 -4.19
CA GLY A 117 -22.76 1.96 -4.78
C GLY A 117 -21.98 0.82 -4.16
N ALA A 118 -21.42 -0.05 -4.99
CA ALA A 118 -20.79 -1.29 -4.54
C ALA A 118 -19.48 -1.11 -3.73
N GLN A 119 -19.01 0.12 -3.47
CA GLN A 119 -17.92 0.35 -2.50
C GLN A 119 -18.43 0.21 -1.06
N CYS A 120 -19.68 0.57 -0.81
CA CYS A 120 -20.32 0.54 0.51
C CYS A 120 -20.91 -0.82 0.89
N ASN A 121 -20.97 -1.76 -0.06
CA ASN A 121 -21.59 -3.08 0.13
C ASN A 121 -20.56 -4.22 0.25
N LEU A 122 -19.27 -3.90 0.40
CA LEU A 122 -18.24 -4.93 0.58
C LEU A 122 -18.18 -5.37 2.04
N ASP A 123 -18.02 -6.67 2.26
CA ASP A 123 -17.73 -7.20 3.59
C ASP A 123 -16.24 -7.04 3.89
N TYR A 124 -15.86 -5.85 4.35
CA TYR A 124 -14.47 -5.51 4.70
C TYR A 124 -13.90 -6.40 5.80
N THR A 125 -14.76 -6.95 6.68
CA THR A 125 -14.34 -7.84 7.77
C THR A 125 -13.81 -9.18 7.27
N SER A 126 -14.29 -9.64 6.10
CA SER A 126 -13.86 -10.89 5.50
C SER A 126 -12.53 -10.79 4.72
N ILE A 127 -12.15 -9.59 4.30
CA ILE A 127 -10.97 -9.34 3.44
C ILE A 127 -9.77 -8.76 4.22
N LEU A 128 -10.03 -8.02 5.30
CA LEU A 128 -8.99 -7.44 6.15
C LEU A 128 -8.42 -8.50 7.11
N ARG A 129 -7.10 -8.64 7.08
CA ARG A 129 -6.33 -9.60 7.88
C ARG A 129 -5.37 -8.84 8.78
N VAL A 130 -5.63 -8.90 10.08
CA VAL A 130 -4.77 -8.26 11.08
C VAL A 130 -3.56 -9.14 11.35
N LEU A 131 -2.37 -8.56 11.17
CA LEU A 131 -1.10 -9.15 11.57
C LEU A 131 -0.90 -8.91 13.07
N THR A 132 -0.94 -9.97 13.87
CA THR A 132 -0.96 -9.87 15.34
C THR A 132 0.43 -9.89 15.98
N SER A 133 1.47 -10.30 15.25
CA SER A 133 2.84 -10.31 15.74
C SER A 133 3.57 -9.01 15.37
N PRO A 134 4.41 -8.45 16.27
CA PRO A 134 5.13 -7.22 16.00
C PRO A 134 6.01 -7.22 14.75
N GLN A 135 6.44 -8.42 14.37
CA GLN A 135 7.25 -8.67 13.19
C GLN A 135 6.67 -9.85 12.42
N SER A 136 5.54 -9.62 11.77
CA SER A 136 4.85 -10.66 11.01
C SER A 136 5.52 -10.86 9.66
N GLN A 137 5.95 -12.08 9.35
CA GLN A 137 6.46 -12.43 8.03
C GLN A 137 5.28 -12.59 7.07
N LEU A 138 5.35 -11.90 5.94
CA LEU A 138 4.40 -12.09 4.85
C LEU A 138 5.02 -13.04 3.83
N SER A 139 4.24 -14.04 3.41
CA SER A 139 4.67 -14.94 2.33
C SER A 139 4.54 -14.22 0.99
N PHE A 140 5.63 -14.22 0.24
CA PHE A 140 5.66 -13.83 -1.16
C PHE A 140 6.25 -15.01 -1.95
N SER A 141 5.63 -15.35 -3.08
CA SER A 141 6.02 -16.55 -3.86
C SER A 141 7.48 -16.58 -4.29
N HIS A 142 8.15 -15.42 -4.34
CA HIS A 142 9.55 -15.36 -4.69
C HIS A 142 10.45 -15.79 -3.50
N PRO A 143 11.18 -16.92 -3.61
CA PRO A 143 11.83 -17.57 -2.46
C PRO A 143 12.96 -16.76 -1.82
N SER A 144 13.54 -15.82 -2.57
CA SER A 144 14.67 -15.02 -2.11
C SER A 144 14.28 -13.60 -1.67
N ILE A 145 12.99 -13.27 -1.72
CA ILE A 145 12.47 -12.00 -1.19
C ILE A 145 11.81 -12.29 0.15
N LYS A 146 12.16 -11.51 1.16
CA LYS A 146 11.54 -11.60 2.49
C LYS A 146 10.75 -10.34 2.76
N LEU A 147 9.56 -10.51 3.31
CA LEU A 147 8.68 -9.42 3.68
C LEU A 147 8.38 -9.50 5.17
N ARG A 148 8.55 -8.38 5.86
CA ARG A 148 8.27 -8.25 7.29
C ARG A 148 7.43 -7.01 7.53
N ALA A 149 6.22 -7.20 8.04
CA ALA A 149 5.43 -6.11 8.58
C ALA A 149 5.94 -5.74 9.97
N ILE A 150 6.13 -4.45 10.24
CA ILE A 150 6.66 -3.91 11.50
C ILE A 150 5.56 -3.03 12.10
N ASN A 151 5.15 -3.34 13.34
CA ASN A 151 4.05 -2.63 14.01
C ASN A 151 4.41 -2.03 15.38
N ASP A 152 5.68 -2.12 15.78
CA ASP A 152 6.21 -1.65 17.06
C ASP A 152 6.90 -0.28 16.90
N LEU A 153 6.21 0.63 16.22
CA LEU A 153 6.70 1.99 16.07
C LEU A 153 6.36 2.75 17.34
N VAL A 154 7.40 3.14 18.08
CA VAL A 154 7.27 3.84 19.38
C VAL A 154 6.47 5.16 19.23
N LYS A 155 6.52 5.79 18.05
CA LYS A 155 5.72 6.96 17.62
C LYS A 155 5.67 7.00 16.08
N GLY A 156 4.48 7.07 15.50
CA GLY A 156 4.22 7.34 14.07
C GLY A 156 3.05 8.31 13.92
N ASP A 157 2.70 8.70 12.70
CA ASP A 157 1.62 9.65 12.41
C ASP A 157 0.27 9.20 12.97
N SER A 158 -0.11 7.94 12.71
CA SER A 158 -1.08 7.24 13.56
C SER A 158 -0.35 6.37 14.58
N SER A 159 -0.84 6.35 15.82
CA SER A 159 -0.29 5.55 16.94
C SER A 159 -0.25 4.02 16.70
N TYR A 160 -0.70 3.59 15.53
CA TYR A 160 -0.86 2.21 15.12
C TYR A 160 -0.43 1.96 13.66
N ALA A 161 0.21 2.94 13.01
CA ALA A 161 0.79 2.78 11.68
C ALA A 161 1.84 1.66 11.65
N GLY A 162 2.00 1.06 10.49
CA GLY A 162 2.95 -0.01 10.24
C GLY A 162 3.83 0.24 9.05
N LEU A 163 5.02 -0.36 9.08
CA LEU A 163 5.94 -0.38 7.95
C LEU A 163 5.90 -1.76 7.28
N LEU A 164 6.15 -1.78 5.98
CA LEU A 164 6.54 -3.01 5.29
C LEU A 164 8.03 -2.96 4.96
N GLU A 165 8.79 -3.88 5.53
CA GLU A 165 10.17 -4.12 5.15
C GLU A 165 10.24 -5.22 4.08
N LEU A 166 10.94 -4.92 3.00
CA LEU A 166 11.29 -5.86 1.95
C LEU A 166 12.80 -6.05 1.92
N THR A 167 13.26 -7.29 2.06
CA THR A 167 14.68 -7.63 1.92
C THR A 167 14.90 -8.48 0.66
N THR A 168 15.79 -8.01 -0.21
CA THR A 168 16.21 -8.72 -1.43
C THR A 168 17.46 -9.59 -1.16
N PRO A 169 17.90 -10.43 -2.11
CA PRO A 169 19.11 -11.26 -1.94
C PRO A 169 20.40 -10.47 -1.72
N SER A 170 20.44 -9.18 -2.08
CA SER A 170 21.60 -8.32 -1.79
C SER A 170 21.74 -8.01 -0.29
N GLY A 171 20.71 -8.32 0.51
CA GLY A 171 20.67 -8.03 1.95
C GLY A 171 20.29 -6.59 2.28
N ILE A 172 20.04 -5.75 1.26
CA ILE A 172 19.63 -4.36 1.44
C ILE A 172 18.12 -4.30 1.64
N PRO A 173 17.63 -3.73 2.77
CA PRO A 173 16.20 -3.57 3.01
C PRO A 173 15.64 -2.34 2.29
N PHE A 174 14.39 -2.47 1.85
CA PHE A 174 13.53 -1.39 1.38
C PHE A 174 12.38 -1.25 2.38
N LEU A 175 12.06 -0.02 2.78
CA LEU A 175 10.99 0.26 3.73
C LEU A 175 9.89 1.08 3.05
N PHE A 176 8.66 0.57 3.13
CA PHE A 176 7.45 1.34 2.86
C PHE A 176 6.90 1.83 4.18
N THR A 177 6.87 3.15 4.39
CA THR A 177 6.68 3.72 5.73
C THR A 177 5.28 4.28 5.98
N GLY A 178 4.48 4.44 4.92
CA GLY A 178 3.34 5.33 4.97
C GLY A 178 3.79 6.69 5.51
N ASP A 179 3.07 7.20 6.51
CA ASP A 179 3.32 8.52 7.10
C ASP A 179 4.18 8.44 8.37
N SER A 180 4.71 7.27 8.70
CA SER A 180 5.48 7.07 9.93
C SER A 180 6.84 7.80 9.93
N ILE A 181 7.37 8.16 8.77
CA ILE A 181 8.64 8.87 8.61
C ILE A 181 8.44 10.02 7.63
N VAL A 182 8.19 11.21 8.17
CA VAL A 182 8.11 12.46 7.41
C VAL A 182 9.53 13.01 7.23
N ILE A 183 10.27 12.44 6.26
CA ILE A 183 11.52 13.04 5.78
C ILE A 183 11.41 13.20 4.27
N GLN A 184 10.73 14.26 3.81
CA GLN A 184 10.70 14.77 2.42
C GLN A 184 10.49 13.75 1.27
N SER A 185 10.06 12.51 1.54
CA SER A 185 9.53 11.51 0.60
C SER A 185 9.27 10.21 1.37
N HIS A 186 8.09 9.60 1.20
CA HIS A 186 7.61 8.43 1.94
C HIS A 186 8.31 7.10 1.56
N LEU A 187 9.61 7.13 1.26
CA LEU A 187 10.40 5.97 0.84
C LEU A 187 11.84 6.09 1.35
N PHE A 188 12.22 5.28 2.35
CA PHE A 188 13.64 5.12 2.69
C PHE A 188 14.28 4.12 1.72
N VAL A 189 14.77 4.63 0.60
CA VAL A 189 15.63 3.87 -0.31
C VAL A 189 17.07 4.03 0.17
N SER A 190 17.73 2.95 0.55
CA SER A 190 19.17 3.02 0.73
C SER A 190 19.86 3.42 -0.59
N ASN A 191 20.61 4.52 -0.58
CA ASN A 191 21.63 4.99 -1.55
C ASN A 191 21.39 4.87 -3.07
N PHE A 192 20.20 4.56 -3.58
CA PHE A 192 20.00 4.28 -5.02
C PHE A 192 19.44 5.44 -5.87
N PHE A 193 19.06 6.56 -5.26
CA PHE A 193 18.56 7.74 -5.97
C PHE A 193 19.40 8.98 -5.63
N GLU A 194 20.51 9.18 -6.34
CA GLU A 194 21.42 10.31 -6.09
C GLU A 194 20.93 11.67 -6.63
N ASN A 195 19.79 11.80 -7.33
CA ASN A 195 19.54 13.05 -8.09
C ASN A 195 18.08 13.52 -8.26
N GLN A 196 17.10 13.07 -7.47
CA GLN A 196 15.75 13.67 -7.54
C GLN A 196 15.15 13.87 -6.14
N THR A 197 14.73 15.10 -5.87
CA THR A 197 14.01 15.52 -4.66
C THR A 197 12.50 15.50 -4.95
N PRO A 198 11.70 14.63 -4.31
CA PRO A 198 10.24 14.68 -4.41
C PRO A 198 9.65 15.76 -3.46
N PRO A 199 8.44 16.27 -3.74
CA PRO A 199 7.75 17.25 -2.88
C PRO A 199 7.18 16.64 -1.58
N ASP A 200 6.93 17.51 -0.59
CA ASP A 200 6.51 17.28 0.82
C ASP A 200 5.02 17.66 1.04
N SER A 201 4.22 16.86 1.76
CA SER A 201 2.73 16.93 1.80
C SER A 201 2.09 17.53 3.03
N ASP A 202 2.68 17.37 4.21
CA ASP A 202 1.87 17.41 5.45
C ASP A 202 1.52 18.83 5.90
N HIS A 203 1.86 19.84 5.11
CA HIS A 203 1.55 21.23 5.40
C HIS A 203 0.17 21.69 4.92
N ALA A 204 -0.52 20.96 4.03
CA ALA A 204 -1.71 21.49 3.34
C ALA A 204 -3.07 20.93 3.82
N LEU A 205 -3.12 19.79 4.52
CA LEU A 205 -4.38 19.11 4.86
C LEU A 205 -4.86 19.32 6.32
N CYS A 206 -4.14 20.11 7.12
CA CYS A 206 -4.47 20.39 8.53
C CYS A 206 -4.73 21.87 8.87
N GLU A 207 -5.01 22.73 7.87
CA GLU A 207 -5.54 24.09 8.09
C GLU A 207 -7.04 24.20 7.78
#